data_AF-A0AAD8Q6W4-F1
#
_entry.id   AF-A0AAD8Q6W4-F1
#
_cell.length_a   1.000
_cell.length_b   1.000
_cell.length_c   1.000
_cell.angle_alpha   90.00
_cell.angle_beta   90.00
_cell.angle_gamma   90.00
#
_symmetry.space_group_name_H-M   'P 1'
#
loop_
_entity.id
_entity.type
_entity.pdbx_description
1 polymer ?
#
loop_
_entity_poly.entity_id
_entity_poly.type
_entity_poly.pdbx_seq_one_letter_code
_entity_poly.pdbx_strand_id
1 'polypeptide(L)'
;MAGYQSFNFGFELELSLNSSKRHKTWLSMAQDTGARLAKKGINNHVKEVVDGNYRKWSIVQEITIPQNPAKNIWALELVSPIFGLDSPWMDDTDHIFSAIQKHSSVQRLPQCSTHVHISQASQDFTPSQLAALGKAILVYESCFDALVSKDRASAYWCQSNRRNPVLSRCKTLEDCLGLIEMASQRGTAAIVEAMCLFPASSAYGRAHGRKKDFVHGKVYKWNFAPLLGHDNSRTIEFRQPSGSTCMEDAVGWVLLTLTFVAGATGGGNCLGSLDPGGAGDRLELWHLLCHGAVVLGLDSFLLDVLRNFLGKSPV
;
A
#
# COMPACT_ATOMS: atom_id res chain seq x y z
N MET A 1 -19.33 22.99 -11.47
CA MET A 1 -18.59 22.52 -10.27
C MET A 1 -17.80 21.30 -10.71
N ALA A 2 -16.48 21.32 -10.59
CA ALA A 2 -15.69 20.11 -10.87
C ALA A 2 -16.06 19.06 -9.82
N GLY A 3 -16.46 17.86 -10.23
CA GLY A 3 -16.78 16.77 -9.31
C GLY A 3 -15.50 16.27 -8.64
N TYR A 4 -15.57 15.92 -7.35
CA TYR A 4 -14.47 15.26 -6.65
C TYR A 4 -14.19 13.90 -7.27
N GLN A 5 -12.93 13.47 -7.20
CA GLN A 5 -12.56 12.12 -7.61
C GLN A 5 -12.93 11.13 -6.51
N SER A 6 -13.75 10.14 -6.83
CA SER A 6 -14.14 9.10 -5.88
C SER A 6 -13.26 7.87 -6.01
N PHE A 7 -12.65 7.46 -4.90
CA PHE A 7 -11.90 6.20 -4.80
C PHE A 7 -12.65 5.17 -3.98
N ASN A 8 -12.48 3.91 -4.39
CA ASN A 8 -12.63 2.76 -3.54
C ASN A 8 -11.23 2.36 -3.06
N PHE A 9 -11.09 2.02 -1.79
CA PHE A 9 -9.83 1.55 -1.25
C PHE A 9 -10.02 0.45 -0.21
N GLY A 10 -8.97 -0.30 0.01
CA GLY A 10 -8.85 -1.25 1.11
C GLY A 10 -7.42 -1.24 1.63
N PHE A 11 -7.19 -1.79 2.80
CA PHE A 11 -5.86 -1.91 3.35
C PHE A 11 -5.70 -3.18 4.17
N GLU A 12 -4.45 -3.64 4.23
CA GLU A 12 -4.03 -4.85 4.91
C GLU A 12 -3.13 -4.46 6.08
N LEU A 13 -3.41 -4.99 7.27
CA LEU A 13 -2.58 -4.82 8.45
C LEU A 13 -1.89 -6.15 8.75
N GLU A 14 -0.62 -6.26 8.39
CA GLU A 14 0.20 -7.40 8.77
C GLU A 14 0.81 -7.17 10.15
N LEU A 15 0.36 -7.93 11.15
CA LEU A 15 0.65 -7.72 12.56
C LEU A 15 1.39 -8.92 13.16
N SER A 16 2.44 -8.63 13.92
CA SER A 16 3.02 -9.59 14.86
C SER A 16 2.54 -9.26 16.26
N LEU A 17 1.79 -10.18 16.87
CA LEU A 17 1.13 -9.96 18.16
C LEU A 17 1.73 -10.88 19.23
N ASN A 18 2.15 -10.29 20.34
CA ASN A 18 2.43 -11.04 21.57
C ASN A 18 1.20 -10.97 22.47
N SER A 19 0.44 -12.06 22.52
CA SER A 19 -0.83 -12.11 23.25
C SER A 19 -0.60 -12.27 24.76
N SER A 20 -1.42 -11.63 25.58
CA SER A 20 -1.43 -11.82 27.03
C SER A 20 -2.12 -13.14 27.44
N LYS A 21 -3.01 -13.65 26.58
CA LYS A 21 -3.71 -14.93 26.78
C LYS A 21 -2.97 -16.03 26.04
N ARG A 22 -2.68 -17.14 26.69
CA ARG A 22 -2.01 -18.27 26.01
C ARG A 22 -2.94 -18.92 24.98
N HIS A 23 -2.39 -19.15 23.79
CA HIS A 23 -3.05 -19.89 22.70
C HIS A 23 -2.24 -21.14 22.37
N LYS A 24 -2.92 -22.22 21.95
CA LYS A 24 -2.25 -23.46 21.53
C LYS A 24 -1.95 -23.48 20.05
N THR A 25 -2.78 -22.79 19.26
CA THR A 25 -2.70 -22.76 17.80
C THR A 25 -2.98 -21.35 17.30
N TRP A 26 -2.52 -21.07 16.09
CA TRP A 26 -2.82 -19.82 15.38
C TRP A 26 -4.34 -19.59 15.28
N LEU A 27 -5.10 -20.63 14.90
CA LEU A 27 -6.56 -20.55 14.79
C LEU A 27 -7.22 -20.13 16.11
N SER A 28 -6.77 -20.69 17.24
CA SER A 28 -7.31 -20.33 18.56
C SER A 28 -6.97 -18.89 18.96
N MET A 29 -5.87 -18.32 18.46
CA MET A 29 -5.51 -16.92 18.63
C MET A 29 -6.38 -16.03 17.73
N ALA A 30 -6.48 -16.37 16.44
CA ALA A 30 -7.24 -15.60 15.46
C ALA A 30 -8.74 -15.53 15.84
N GLN A 31 -9.32 -16.63 16.32
CA GLN A 31 -10.71 -16.66 16.81
C GLN A 31 -10.93 -15.80 18.06
N ASP A 32 -9.98 -15.80 19.01
CA ASP A 32 -10.06 -14.94 20.20
C ASP A 32 -9.96 -13.47 19.82
N THR A 33 -9.06 -13.12 18.89
CA THR A 33 -8.93 -11.78 18.33
C THR A 33 -10.22 -11.36 17.62
N GLY A 34 -10.74 -12.19 16.71
CA GLY A 34 -11.99 -11.91 16.00
C GLY A 34 -13.20 -11.72 16.93
N ALA A 35 -13.31 -12.50 18.00
CA ALA A 35 -14.35 -12.33 19.00
C ALA A 35 -14.22 -11.00 19.77
N ARG A 36 -12.99 -10.50 20.01
CA ARG A 36 -12.75 -9.19 20.64
C ARG A 36 -13.05 -8.04 19.69
N LEU A 37 -12.69 -8.18 18.42
CA LEU A 37 -13.05 -7.23 17.37
C LEU A 37 -14.58 -7.13 17.23
N ALA A 38 -15.29 -8.26 17.22
CA ALA A 38 -16.75 -8.29 17.16
C ALA A 38 -17.41 -7.57 18.36
N LYS A 39 -16.83 -7.70 19.56
CA LYS A 39 -17.29 -6.96 20.77
C LYS A 39 -17.11 -5.44 20.66
N LYS A 40 -16.26 -4.98 19.75
CA LYS A 40 -16.08 -3.56 19.39
C LYS A 40 -16.89 -3.15 18.16
N GLY A 41 -17.78 -4.01 17.68
CA GLY A 41 -18.63 -3.72 16.51
C GLY A 41 -17.98 -4.05 15.16
N ILE A 42 -16.77 -4.59 15.14
CA ILE A 42 -16.07 -4.91 13.90
C ILE A 42 -16.61 -6.21 13.32
N ASN A 43 -17.31 -6.10 12.19
CA ASN A 43 -17.74 -7.26 11.42
C ASN A 43 -16.52 -7.95 10.81
N ASN A 44 -16.28 -9.21 11.21
CA ASN A 44 -15.10 -9.95 10.81
C ASN A 44 -15.35 -11.46 10.64
N HIS A 45 -14.39 -12.16 10.07
CA HIS A 45 -14.26 -13.62 10.16
C HIS A 45 -12.80 -14.04 10.27
N VAL A 46 -12.58 -15.32 10.59
CA VAL A 46 -11.27 -15.97 10.48
C VAL A 46 -11.34 -16.94 9.31
N LYS A 47 -10.39 -16.83 8.37
CA LYS A 47 -10.31 -17.70 7.20
C LYS A 47 -8.85 -18.04 6.88
N GLU A 48 -8.64 -19.12 6.13
CA GLU A 48 -7.34 -19.44 5.53
C GLU A 48 -7.06 -18.58 4.30
N VAL A 49 -8.12 -18.18 3.58
CA VAL A 49 -8.06 -17.34 2.38
C VAL A 49 -9.10 -16.22 2.50
N VAL A 50 -8.70 -15.01 2.10
CA VAL A 50 -9.57 -13.83 2.08
C VAL A 50 -10.83 -14.08 1.25
N ASP A 51 -11.95 -13.53 1.69
CA ASP A 51 -13.22 -13.61 0.96
C ASP A 51 -13.24 -12.62 -0.20
N GLY A 52 -13.55 -13.09 -1.41
CA GLY A 52 -13.56 -12.26 -2.62
C GLY A 52 -14.64 -11.16 -2.64
N ASN A 53 -15.58 -11.15 -1.69
CA ASN A 53 -16.61 -10.10 -1.63
C ASN A 53 -16.20 -8.85 -0.83
N TYR A 54 -15.13 -8.91 -0.03
CA TYR A 54 -14.58 -7.80 0.79
C TYR A 54 -15.64 -6.96 1.54
N ARG A 55 -16.66 -7.61 2.12
CA ARG A 55 -17.73 -6.91 2.87
C ARG A 55 -17.46 -6.74 4.36
N LYS A 56 -16.45 -7.45 4.87
CA LYS A 56 -16.10 -7.50 6.29
C LYS A 56 -14.62 -7.83 6.43
N TRP A 57 -14.06 -7.50 7.59
CA TRP A 57 -12.65 -7.74 7.88
C TRP A 57 -12.31 -9.23 7.83
N SER A 58 -11.24 -9.58 7.12
CA SER A 58 -10.71 -10.94 7.09
C SER A 58 -9.49 -11.05 7.98
N ILE A 59 -9.52 -11.98 8.94
CA ILE A 59 -8.35 -12.35 9.75
C ILE A 59 -7.77 -13.61 9.13
N VAL A 60 -6.57 -13.48 8.55
CA VAL A 60 -5.87 -14.58 7.87
C VAL A 60 -4.46 -14.75 8.43
N GLN A 61 -3.86 -15.90 8.16
CA GLN A 61 -2.53 -16.22 8.66
C GLN A 61 -1.49 -15.60 7.74
N GLU A 62 -0.68 -14.67 8.28
CA GLU A 62 0.48 -14.17 7.55
C GLU A 62 1.66 -15.13 7.73
N ILE A 63 2.07 -15.76 6.62
CA ILE A 63 3.07 -16.83 6.62
C ILE A 63 4.50 -16.32 6.47
N THR A 64 4.68 -15.09 6.01
CA THR A 64 5.99 -14.45 5.82
C THR A 64 6.51 -13.79 7.09
N ILE A 65 5.65 -13.53 8.07
CA ILE A 65 6.05 -13.03 9.40
C ILE A 65 6.42 -14.21 10.32
N PRO A 66 7.60 -14.18 10.97
CA PRO A 66 7.99 -15.19 11.94
C PRO A 66 7.01 -15.31 13.11
N GLN A 67 6.61 -16.54 13.43
CA GLN A 67 5.79 -16.86 14.61
C GLN A 67 6.62 -17.59 15.67
N ASN A 68 6.27 -17.42 16.93
CA ASN A 68 6.86 -18.19 18.03
C ASN A 68 5.78 -18.59 19.04
N PRO A 69 5.06 -19.71 18.79
CA PRO A 69 4.00 -20.19 19.69
C PRO A 69 4.46 -20.41 21.13
N ALA A 70 5.70 -20.84 21.34
CA ALA A 70 6.26 -21.05 22.69
C ALA A 70 6.38 -19.73 23.49
N LYS A 71 6.59 -18.61 22.80
CA LYS A 71 6.59 -17.25 23.37
C LYS A 71 5.24 -16.53 23.21
N ASN A 72 4.20 -17.23 22.74
CA ASN A 72 2.87 -16.68 22.45
C ASN A 72 2.89 -15.50 21.45
N ILE A 73 3.82 -15.56 20.50
CA ILE A 73 3.96 -14.60 19.39
C ILE A 73 3.33 -15.22 18.14
N TRP A 74 2.42 -14.46 17.54
CA TRP A 74 1.57 -14.92 16.44
C TRP A 74 1.50 -13.87 15.34
N ALA A 75 1.48 -14.31 14.09
CA ALA A 75 1.34 -13.41 12.94
C ALA A 75 -0.10 -13.45 12.42
N LEU A 76 -0.68 -12.28 12.19
CA LEU A 76 -1.98 -12.09 11.57
C LEU A 76 -1.85 -11.13 10.40
N GLU A 77 -2.69 -11.31 9.39
CA GLU A 77 -3.03 -10.26 8.45
C GLU A 77 -4.52 -9.94 8.61
N LEU A 78 -4.85 -8.67 8.79
CA LEU A 78 -6.22 -8.17 8.77
C LEU A 78 -6.45 -7.47 7.44
N VAL A 79 -7.30 -8.04 6.59
CA VAL A 79 -7.67 -7.45 5.29
C VAL A 79 -9.00 -6.75 5.42
N SER A 80 -9.02 -5.46 5.07
CA SER A 80 -10.21 -4.62 5.24
C SER A 80 -11.33 -4.96 4.25
N PRO A 81 -12.57 -4.51 4.55
CA PRO A 81 -13.57 -4.28 3.53
C PRO A 81 -13.11 -3.27 2.47
N ILE A 82 -13.85 -3.18 1.37
CA ILE A 82 -13.73 -2.05 0.44
C ILE A 82 -14.45 -0.84 1.02
N PHE A 83 -13.75 0.28 1.13
CA PHE A 83 -14.20 1.54 1.68
C PHE A 83 -14.24 2.64 0.62
N GLY A 84 -15.18 3.56 0.79
CA GLY A 84 -15.08 4.93 0.29
C GLY A 84 -14.65 5.88 1.41
N LEU A 85 -14.39 7.15 1.08
CA LEU A 85 -13.95 8.14 2.09
C LEU A 85 -14.95 8.32 3.24
N ASP A 86 -16.26 8.26 2.93
CA ASP A 86 -17.36 8.39 3.91
C ASP A 86 -17.66 7.08 4.67
N SER A 87 -16.91 6.01 4.42
CA SER A 87 -17.06 4.74 5.12
C SER A 87 -16.46 4.79 6.54
N PRO A 88 -16.83 3.89 7.46
CA PRO A 88 -16.37 3.93 8.86
C PRO A 88 -14.92 3.43 9.04
N TRP A 89 -14.05 3.56 8.04
CA TRP A 89 -12.71 2.95 8.03
C TRP A 89 -11.81 3.47 9.15
N MET A 90 -11.95 4.75 9.55
CA MET A 90 -11.21 5.32 10.69
C MET A 90 -11.69 4.76 12.03
N ASP A 91 -13.01 4.71 12.24
CA ASP A 91 -13.62 4.13 13.44
C ASP A 91 -13.29 2.64 13.56
N ASP A 92 -13.35 1.91 12.45
CA ASP A 92 -12.94 0.51 12.37
C ASP A 92 -11.47 0.35 12.79
N THR A 93 -10.59 1.22 12.31
CA THR A 93 -9.15 1.17 12.63
C THR A 93 -8.91 1.46 14.11
N ASP A 94 -9.57 2.47 14.69
CA ASP A 94 -9.49 2.75 16.14
C ASP A 94 -9.93 1.52 16.95
N HIS A 95 -11.12 1.01 16.67
CA HIS A 95 -11.69 -0.13 17.35
C HIS A 95 -10.82 -1.38 17.24
N ILE A 96 -10.18 -1.62 16.09
CA ILE A 96 -9.23 -2.72 15.88
C ILE A 96 -8.02 -2.57 16.79
N PHE A 97 -7.31 -1.44 16.72
CA PHE A 97 -6.10 -1.26 17.54
C PHE A 97 -6.43 -1.21 19.03
N SER A 98 -7.52 -0.52 19.41
CA SER A 98 -8.03 -0.49 20.78
C SER A 98 -8.37 -1.88 21.33
N ALA A 99 -8.95 -2.77 20.52
CA ALA A 99 -9.24 -4.16 20.92
C ALA A 99 -7.97 -5.00 21.06
N ILE A 100 -7.04 -4.89 20.11
CA ILE A 100 -5.79 -5.65 20.07
C ILE A 100 -4.89 -5.22 21.24
N GLN A 101 -4.62 -3.93 21.38
CA GLN A 101 -3.68 -3.40 22.38
C GLN A 101 -4.12 -3.64 23.83
N LYS A 102 -5.43 -3.83 24.06
CA LYS A 102 -5.96 -4.21 25.37
C LYS A 102 -5.49 -5.60 25.83
N HIS A 103 -5.12 -6.48 24.91
CA HIS A 103 -4.85 -7.90 25.21
C HIS A 103 -3.59 -8.47 24.54
N SER A 104 -2.94 -7.69 23.70
CA SER A 104 -1.73 -8.07 22.99
C SER A 104 -0.84 -6.84 22.84
N SER A 105 0.48 -7.03 22.84
CA SER A 105 1.38 -6.00 22.31
C SER A 105 1.62 -6.24 20.82
N VAL A 106 1.54 -5.16 20.03
CA VAL A 106 1.88 -5.19 18.61
C VAL A 106 3.40 -5.02 18.50
N GLN A 107 4.08 -6.01 17.92
CA GLN A 107 5.52 -5.99 17.75
C GLN A 107 5.89 -5.25 16.47
N ARG A 108 6.91 -4.39 16.55
CA ARG A 108 7.52 -3.77 15.38
C ARG A 108 8.56 -4.72 14.79
N LEU A 109 8.21 -5.35 13.67
CA LEU A 109 9.12 -6.22 12.92
C LEU A 109 9.28 -5.71 11.48
N PRO A 110 10.48 -5.78 10.87
CA PRO A 110 10.67 -5.39 9.47
C PRO A 110 9.82 -6.18 8.46
N GLN A 111 9.40 -7.39 8.84
CA GLN A 111 8.53 -8.26 8.04
C GLN A 111 7.07 -7.80 8.05
N CYS A 112 6.64 -7.04 9.05
CA CYS A 112 5.29 -6.49 9.09
C CYS A 112 5.15 -5.31 8.14
N SER A 113 3.98 -5.18 7.53
CA SER A 113 3.67 -4.13 6.58
C SER A 113 2.24 -3.60 6.69
N THR A 114 2.01 -2.51 5.97
CA THR A 114 0.66 -2.05 5.67
C THR A 114 0.53 -1.92 4.16
N HIS A 115 -0.41 -2.63 3.56
CA HIS A 115 -0.67 -2.50 2.13
C HIS A 115 -1.92 -1.65 1.93
N VAL A 116 -1.90 -0.74 0.96
CA VAL A 116 -3.06 0.09 0.61
C VAL A 116 -3.41 -0.13 -0.84
N HIS A 117 -4.64 -0.60 -1.08
CA HIS A 117 -5.19 -0.89 -2.39
C HIS A 117 -6.17 0.21 -2.79
N ILE A 118 -6.08 0.70 -4.02
CA ILE A 118 -6.89 1.81 -4.51
C ILE A 118 -7.41 1.48 -5.91
N SER A 119 -8.69 1.72 -6.14
CA SER A 119 -9.32 1.78 -7.45
C SER A 119 -10.18 3.03 -7.58
N GLN A 120 -10.49 3.42 -8.82
CA GLN A 120 -11.51 4.43 -9.07
C GLN A 120 -12.91 3.84 -8.83
N ALA A 121 -13.81 4.62 -8.23
CA ALA A 121 -15.08 4.09 -7.76
C ALA A 121 -16.06 3.68 -8.89
N SER A 122 -15.97 4.33 -10.05
CA SER A 122 -16.95 4.18 -11.14
C SER A 122 -16.36 3.77 -12.48
N GLN A 123 -15.04 3.71 -12.60
CA GLN A 123 -14.34 3.43 -13.84
C GLN A 123 -12.91 2.94 -13.55
N ASP A 124 -12.20 2.51 -14.59
CA ASP A 124 -10.76 2.23 -14.48
C ASP A 124 -9.94 3.52 -14.64
N PHE A 125 -8.75 3.53 -14.03
CA PHE A 125 -7.74 4.53 -14.34
C PHE A 125 -7.40 4.52 -15.83
N THR A 126 -7.36 5.71 -16.44
CA THR A 126 -6.92 5.84 -17.83
C THR A 126 -5.41 5.58 -17.95
N PRO A 127 -4.90 5.19 -19.13
CA PRO A 127 -3.46 5.10 -19.36
C PRO A 127 -2.70 6.39 -19.04
N SER A 128 -3.27 7.56 -19.32
CA SER A 128 -2.64 8.84 -18.98
C SER A 128 -2.55 9.06 -17.46
N GLN A 129 -3.59 8.69 -16.70
CA GLN A 129 -3.56 8.75 -15.24
C GLN A 129 -2.52 7.79 -14.65
N LEU A 130 -2.46 6.56 -15.17
CA LEU A 130 -1.46 5.58 -14.73
C LEU A 130 -0.03 6.02 -15.07
N ALA A 131 0.18 6.69 -16.20
CA ALA A 131 1.47 7.25 -16.55
C ALA A 131 1.86 8.42 -15.64
N ALA A 132 0.93 9.32 -15.35
CA ALA A 132 1.15 10.41 -14.40
C ALA A 132 1.50 9.88 -12.99
N LEU A 133 0.76 8.87 -12.52
CA LEU A 133 1.08 8.20 -11.25
C LEU A 133 2.44 7.49 -11.30
N GLY A 134 2.72 6.72 -12.35
CA GLY A 134 4.01 6.04 -12.52
C GLY A 134 5.18 7.02 -12.47
N LYS A 135 5.06 8.16 -13.15
CA LYS A 135 6.05 9.25 -13.11
C LYS A 135 6.23 9.81 -11.71
N ALA A 136 5.13 10.16 -11.02
CA ALA A 136 5.19 10.66 -9.66
C ALA A 136 5.85 9.66 -8.71
N ILE A 137 5.56 8.36 -8.84
CA ILE A 137 6.20 7.29 -8.06
C ILE A 137 7.73 7.33 -8.24
N LEU A 138 8.22 7.49 -9.47
CA LEU A 138 9.66 7.48 -9.74
C LEU A 138 10.36 8.74 -9.23
N VAL A 139 9.70 9.89 -9.33
CA VAL A 139 10.22 11.20 -8.87
C VAL A 139 10.30 11.22 -7.34
N TYR A 140 9.22 10.84 -6.65
CA TYR A 140 9.12 10.95 -5.20
C TYR A 140 9.55 9.69 -4.44
N GLU A 141 10.18 8.73 -5.11
CA GLU A 141 10.65 7.48 -4.47
C GLU A 141 11.55 7.74 -3.25
N SER A 142 12.47 8.70 -3.36
CA SER A 142 13.39 9.08 -2.27
C SER A 142 12.63 9.61 -1.04
N CYS A 143 11.52 10.31 -1.24
CA CYS A 143 10.69 10.81 -0.16
C CYS A 143 9.98 9.66 0.57
N PHE A 144 9.47 8.66 -0.15
CA PHE A 144 8.89 7.48 0.48
C PHE A 144 9.94 6.64 1.21
N ASP A 145 11.15 6.50 0.65
CA ASP A 145 12.27 5.81 1.30
C ASP A 145 12.66 6.46 2.62
N ALA A 146 12.54 7.79 2.72
CA ALA A 146 12.79 8.54 3.94
C ALA A 146 11.69 8.40 5.01
N LEU A 147 10.53 7.81 4.70
CA LEU A 147 9.44 7.61 5.67
C LEU A 147 9.47 6.23 6.32
N VAL A 148 10.28 5.30 5.82
CA VAL A 148 10.37 3.92 6.34
C VAL A 148 11.77 3.62 6.85
N SER A 149 11.91 2.54 7.62
CA SER A 149 13.24 2.08 8.04
C SER A 149 14.09 1.66 6.83
N LYS A 150 15.42 1.73 6.97
CA LYS A 150 16.36 1.33 5.89
C LYS A 150 16.17 -0.11 5.44
N ASP A 151 15.85 -1.00 6.39
CA ASP A 151 15.56 -2.40 6.11
C ASP A 151 14.33 -2.55 5.20
N ARG A 152 13.31 -1.72 5.42
CA ARG A 152 12.10 -1.70 4.59
C ARG A 152 12.36 -1.07 3.23
N ALA A 153 13.06 0.06 3.18
CA ALA A 153 13.38 0.78 1.94
C ALA A 153 14.17 -0.08 0.92
N SER A 154 14.93 -1.06 1.43
CA SER A 154 15.77 -1.96 0.63
C SER A 154 15.28 -3.42 0.59
N ALA A 155 14.09 -3.70 1.13
CA ALA A 155 13.56 -5.06 1.23
C ALA A 155 13.31 -5.70 -0.15
N TYR A 156 13.55 -7.01 -0.25
CA TYR A 156 13.31 -7.77 -1.48
C TYR A 156 11.85 -7.70 -1.97
N TRP A 157 10.88 -7.66 -1.05
CA TRP A 157 9.45 -7.59 -1.34
C TRP A 157 8.91 -6.14 -1.44
N CYS A 158 9.80 -5.16 -1.60
CA CYS A 158 9.48 -3.74 -1.81
C CYS A 158 10.56 -3.07 -2.69
N GLN A 159 10.93 -3.72 -3.80
CA GLN A 159 11.93 -3.18 -4.72
C GLN A 159 11.43 -1.89 -5.37
N SER A 160 12.36 -0.99 -5.65
CA SER A 160 12.09 0.17 -6.50
C SER A 160 11.49 -0.28 -7.83
N ASN A 161 10.39 0.36 -8.24
CA ASN A 161 9.81 0.14 -9.56
C ASN A 161 10.84 0.46 -10.66
N ARG A 162 11.82 1.35 -10.43
CA ARG A 162 12.88 1.69 -11.40
C ARG A 162 13.86 0.55 -11.68
N ARG A 163 13.92 -0.44 -10.79
CA ARG A 163 14.83 -1.60 -10.91
C ARG A 163 14.27 -2.75 -11.74
N ASN A 164 13.09 -2.58 -12.34
CA ASN A 164 12.51 -3.60 -13.21
C ASN A 164 13.28 -3.73 -14.55
N PRO A 165 13.13 -4.84 -15.31
CA PRO A 165 13.90 -5.08 -16.53
C PRO A 165 13.71 -4.05 -17.66
N VAL A 166 12.60 -3.29 -17.65
CA VAL A 166 12.32 -2.20 -18.58
C VAL A 166 13.06 -0.94 -18.15
N LEU A 167 12.80 -0.44 -16.94
CA LEU A 167 13.30 0.85 -16.49
C LEU A 167 14.77 0.85 -16.07
N SER A 168 15.30 -0.30 -15.63
CA SER A 168 16.72 -0.43 -15.24
C SER A 168 17.72 -0.16 -16.36
N ARG A 169 17.26 -0.11 -17.62
CA ARG A 169 18.07 0.21 -18.80
C ARG A 169 18.18 1.72 -19.08
N CYS A 170 17.35 2.52 -18.43
CA CYS A 170 17.40 3.98 -18.54
C CYS A 170 18.67 4.53 -17.88
N LYS A 171 19.27 5.55 -18.47
CA LYS A 171 20.46 6.20 -17.88
C LYS A 171 20.06 7.28 -16.90
N THR A 172 18.95 7.95 -17.15
CA THR A 172 18.45 9.07 -16.34
C THR A 172 17.04 8.82 -15.82
N LEU A 173 16.59 9.66 -14.88
CA LEU A 173 15.17 9.70 -14.50
C LEU A 173 14.29 10.13 -15.67
N GLU A 174 14.71 11.13 -16.42
CA GLU A 174 13.99 11.63 -17.59
C GLU A 174 13.72 10.54 -18.63
N ASP A 175 14.71 9.67 -18.90
CA ASP A 175 14.55 8.49 -19.77
C ASP A 175 13.43 7.57 -19.25
N CYS A 176 13.38 7.31 -17.94
CA CYS A 176 12.33 6.50 -17.34
C CYS A 176 10.94 7.14 -17.53
N LEU A 177 10.84 8.46 -17.29
CA LEU A 177 9.58 9.20 -17.42
C LEU A 177 9.10 9.21 -18.88
N GLY A 178 10.02 9.36 -19.83
CA GLY A 178 9.73 9.26 -21.27
C GLY A 178 9.22 7.88 -21.67
N LEU A 179 9.83 6.80 -21.16
CA LEU A 179 9.35 5.44 -21.41
C LEU A 179 7.94 5.19 -20.84
N ILE A 180 7.63 5.70 -19.65
CA ILE A 180 6.29 5.60 -19.06
C ILE A 180 5.27 6.36 -19.93
N GLU A 181 5.63 7.54 -20.42
CA GLU A 181 4.77 8.31 -21.33
C GLU A 181 4.49 7.55 -22.64
N MET A 182 5.53 6.98 -23.25
CA MET A 182 5.39 6.15 -24.46
C MET A 182 4.55 4.89 -24.20
N ALA A 183 4.68 4.27 -23.03
CA ALA A 183 3.85 3.14 -22.63
C ALA A 183 2.37 3.54 -22.52
N SER A 184 2.07 4.78 -22.09
CA SER A 184 0.70 5.28 -21.98
C SER A 184 -0.05 5.29 -23.31
N GLN A 185 0.64 5.61 -24.40
CA GLN A 185 0.10 5.62 -25.76
C GLN A 185 -0.26 4.21 -26.26
N ARG A 186 0.32 3.17 -25.65
CA ARG A 186 0.07 1.76 -25.97
C ARG A 186 -1.00 1.13 -25.06
N GLY A 187 -1.48 1.86 -24.05
CA GLY A 187 -2.56 1.43 -23.16
C GLY A 187 -2.08 0.85 -21.81
N THR A 188 -3.06 0.50 -20.96
CA THR A 188 -2.83 0.08 -19.57
C THR A 188 -1.83 -1.05 -19.42
N ALA A 189 -1.88 -2.06 -20.29
CA ALA A 189 -0.99 -3.21 -20.19
C ALA A 189 0.49 -2.84 -20.36
N ALA A 190 0.81 -1.91 -21.27
CA ALA A 190 2.17 -1.45 -21.47
C ALA A 190 2.71 -0.69 -20.25
N ILE A 191 1.86 0.07 -19.54
CA ILE A 191 2.26 0.75 -18.30
C ILE A 191 2.50 -0.27 -17.19
N VAL A 192 1.62 -1.26 -17.06
CA VAL A 192 1.78 -2.34 -16.07
C VAL A 192 3.10 -3.08 -16.31
N GLU A 193 3.43 -3.40 -17.56
CA GLU A 193 4.74 -3.98 -17.89
C GLU A 193 5.88 -3.03 -17.53
N ALA A 194 5.79 -1.75 -17.90
CA ALA A 194 6.81 -0.76 -17.58
C ALA A 194 7.04 -0.56 -16.08
N MET A 195 6.04 -0.83 -15.22
CA MET A 195 6.14 -0.65 -13.76
C MET A 195 6.35 -1.95 -12.99
N CYS A 196 5.96 -3.11 -13.52
CA CYS A 196 5.84 -4.36 -12.76
C CYS A 196 6.38 -5.61 -13.49
N LEU A 197 7.11 -5.46 -14.60
CA LEU A 197 7.80 -6.59 -15.23
C LEU A 197 8.87 -7.15 -14.30
N PHE A 198 9.00 -8.46 -14.19
CA PHE A 198 9.95 -9.12 -13.30
C PHE A 198 10.78 -10.13 -14.09
N PRO A 199 12.11 -10.24 -13.84
CA PRO A 199 12.96 -11.04 -14.69
C PRO A 199 12.68 -12.54 -14.52
N ALA A 200 12.55 -13.26 -15.64
CA ALA A 200 12.48 -14.72 -15.65
C ALA A 200 13.72 -15.36 -15.03
N SER A 201 14.86 -14.68 -15.15
CA SER A 201 16.13 -15.12 -14.59
C SER A 201 16.21 -14.98 -13.06
N SER A 202 15.24 -14.37 -12.38
CA SER A 202 15.19 -14.32 -10.91
C SER A 202 15.06 -15.72 -10.28
N ALA A 203 15.39 -15.86 -8.99
CA ALA A 203 15.19 -17.12 -8.27
C ALA A 203 13.73 -17.59 -8.33
N TYR A 204 12.78 -16.65 -8.13
CA TYR A 204 11.36 -16.93 -8.24
C TYR A 204 10.96 -17.31 -9.69
N GLY A 205 11.44 -16.58 -10.70
CA GLY A 205 11.18 -16.88 -12.11
C GLY A 205 11.65 -18.28 -12.51
N ARG A 206 12.87 -18.66 -12.11
CA ARG A 206 13.41 -20.01 -12.33
C ARG A 206 12.62 -21.09 -11.60
N ALA A 207 12.28 -20.87 -10.33
CA ALA A 207 11.50 -21.81 -9.53
C ALA A 207 10.10 -22.06 -10.12
N HIS A 208 9.53 -21.10 -10.85
CA HIS A 208 8.23 -21.21 -11.51
C HIS A 208 8.34 -21.47 -13.02
N GLY A 209 9.51 -21.90 -13.51
CA GLY A 209 9.71 -22.31 -14.91
C GLY A 209 9.51 -21.19 -15.95
N ARG A 210 9.64 -19.93 -15.55
CA ARG A 210 9.44 -18.77 -16.43
C ARG A 210 10.59 -18.69 -17.44
N LYS A 211 10.25 -18.66 -18.73
CA LYS A 211 11.21 -18.56 -19.84
C LYS A 211 11.36 -17.15 -20.41
N LYS A 212 10.44 -16.25 -20.05
CA LYS A 212 10.40 -14.84 -20.45
C LYS A 212 10.01 -14.02 -19.24
N ASP A 213 10.51 -12.79 -19.18
CA ASP A 213 10.11 -11.81 -18.19
C ASP A 213 8.58 -11.69 -18.18
N PHE A 214 8.02 -11.48 -16.99
CA PHE A 214 6.59 -11.60 -16.76
C PHE A 214 6.14 -10.58 -15.72
N VAL A 215 4.88 -10.15 -15.78
CA VAL A 215 4.34 -9.22 -14.80
C VAL A 215 4.25 -9.91 -13.43
N HIS A 216 4.90 -9.33 -12.44
CA HIS A 216 4.86 -9.79 -11.05
C HIS A 216 5.05 -8.60 -10.11
N GLY A 217 3.98 -7.82 -9.94
CA GLY A 217 4.09 -6.54 -9.24
C GLY A 217 4.27 -6.65 -7.71
N LYS A 218 3.98 -7.80 -7.09
CA LYS A 218 4.10 -8.01 -5.63
C LYS A 218 5.52 -7.83 -5.07
N VAL A 219 6.54 -7.82 -5.92
CA VAL A 219 7.94 -7.55 -5.52
C VAL A 219 8.28 -6.07 -5.46
N TYR A 220 7.45 -5.18 -6.02
CA TYR A 220 7.72 -3.76 -6.14
C TYR A 220 6.98 -2.94 -5.08
N LYS A 221 7.50 -1.75 -4.77
CA LYS A 221 6.87 -0.77 -3.85
C LYS A 221 5.45 -0.42 -4.28
N TRP A 222 5.24 -0.26 -5.58
CA TRP A 222 3.92 -0.06 -6.18
C TRP A 222 3.59 -1.20 -7.14
N ASN A 223 2.46 -1.84 -6.91
CA ASN A 223 2.01 -2.99 -7.69
C ASN A 223 0.81 -2.60 -8.56
N PHE A 224 1.03 -2.60 -9.88
CA PHE A 224 0.03 -2.32 -10.90
C PHE A 224 -0.50 -3.60 -11.56
N ALA A 225 0.04 -4.77 -11.22
CA ALA A 225 -0.35 -6.04 -11.83
C ALA A 225 -1.86 -6.35 -11.75
N PRO A 226 -2.59 -6.03 -10.66
CA PRO A 226 -4.04 -6.29 -10.60
C PRO A 226 -4.86 -5.56 -11.68
N LEU A 227 -4.33 -4.49 -12.29
CA LEU A 227 -5.01 -3.76 -13.37
C LEU A 227 -5.19 -4.59 -14.65
N LEU A 228 -4.42 -5.67 -14.81
CA LEU A 228 -4.56 -6.66 -15.89
C LEU A 228 -5.57 -7.76 -15.60
N GLY A 229 -6.06 -7.86 -14.36
CA GLY A 229 -7.03 -8.87 -13.96
C GLY A 229 -8.39 -8.67 -14.64
N HIS A 230 -9.11 -9.77 -14.81
CA HIS A 230 -10.49 -9.78 -15.30
C HIS A 230 -11.53 -9.69 -14.17
N ASP A 231 -11.10 -9.81 -12.92
CA ASP A 231 -11.96 -9.77 -11.74
C ASP A 231 -12.15 -8.35 -11.21
N ASN A 232 -13.04 -8.20 -10.23
CA ASN A 232 -13.42 -6.92 -9.60
C ASN A 232 -12.28 -6.22 -8.81
N SER A 233 -11.05 -6.74 -8.85
CA SER A 233 -9.90 -6.31 -8.04
C SER A 233 -8.88 -5.51 -8.85
N ARG A 234 -9.34 -4.56 -9.66
CA ARG A 234 -8.49 -3.72 -10.53
C ARG A 234 -7.89 -2.55 -9.74
N THR A 235 -7.02 -2.90 -8.81
CA THR A 235 -6.41 -1.93 -7.88
C THR A 235 -4.96 -1.64 -8.23
N ILE A 236 -4.52 -0.44 -7.88
CA ILE A 236 -3.11 -0.14 -7.61
C ILE A 236 -2.86 -0.42 -6.13
N GLU A 237 -1.72 -1.02 -5.81
CA GLU A 237 -1.37 -1.36 -4.43
C GLU A 237 -0.03 -0.73 -4.03
N PHE A 238 -0.01 0.00 -2.92
CA PHE A 238 1.20 0.51 -2.29
C PHE A 238 1.66 -0.45 -1.18
N ARG A 239 2.86 -1.01 -1.36
CA ARG A 239 3.42 -2.11 -0.56
C ARG A 239 4.60 -1.68 0.32
N GLN A 240 5.15 -0.50 0.11
CA GLN A 240 6.31 -0.02 0.88
C GLN A 240 6.05 0.22 2.38
N PRO A 241 4.85 0.65 2.84
CA PRO A 241 4.66 1.03 4.24
C PRO A 241 5.16 0.00 5.25
N SER A 242 5.75 0.48 6.35
CA SER A 242 6.07 -0.35 7.50
C SER A 242 4.80 -0.83 8.21
N GLY A 243 4.89 -1.95 8.92
CA GLY A 243 3.78 -2.48 9.72
C GLY A 243 3.27 -1.47 10.75
N SER A 244 1.98 -1.15 10.65
CA SER A 244 1.30 -0.22 11.56
C SER A 244 1.22 -0.79 12.96
N THR A 245 1.64 0.00 13.96
CA THR A 245 1.62 -0.42 15.38
C THR A 245 0.48 0.20 16.19
N CYS A 246 -0.15 1.24 15.64
CA CYS A 246 -1.30 1.95 16.18
C CYS A 246 -2.18 2.49 15.05
N MET A 247 -3.33 3.10 15.40
CA MET A 247 -4.27 3.63 14.39
C MET A 247 -3.64 4.77 13.59
N GLU A 248 -2.83 5.62 14.22
CA GLU A 248 -2.24 6.79 13.59
C GLU A 248 -1.25 6.40 12.48
N ASP A 249 -0.58 5.25 12.63
CA ASP A 249 0.28 4.70 11.59
C ASP A 249 -0.57 4.25 10.40
N ALA A 250 -1.61 3.45 10.63
CA ALA A 250 -2.47 2.92 9.57
C ALA A 250 -3.22 4.03 8.82
N VAL A 251 -3.85 4.96 9.55
CA VAL A 251 -4.54 6.11 8.99
C VAL A 251 -3.58 7.00 8.20
N GLY A 252 -2.38 7.24 8.74
CA GLY A 252 -1.35 8.03 8.07
C GLY A 252 -0.94 7.44 6.72
N TRP A 253 -0.70 6.12 6.66
CA TRP A 253 -0.37 5.43 5.41
C TRP A 253 -1.51 5.46 4.39
N VAL A 254 -2.75 5.24 4.84
CA VAL A 254 -3.94 5.31 3.97
C VAL A 254 -4.08 6.72 3.38
N LEU A 255 -4.06 7.76 4.22
CA LEU A 255 -4.17 9.15 3.78
C LEU A 255 -3.04 9.55 2.83
N LEU A 256 -1.80 9.16 3.13
CA LEU A 256 -0.65 9.41 2.24
C LEU A 256 -0.89 8.79 0.87
N THR A 257 -1.35 7.54 0.83
CA THR A 257 -1.53 6.83 -0.44
C THR A 257 -2.69 7.41 -1.24
N LEU A 258 -3.83 7.67 -0.61
CA LEU A 258 -5.01 8.25 -1.25
C LEU A 258 -4.71 9.64 -1.82
N THR A 259 -4.11 10.53 -1.02
CA THR A 259 -3.76 11.88 -1.47
C THR A 259 -2.69 11.86 -2.54
N PHE A 260 -1.69 10.98 -2.45
CA PHE A 260 -0.67 10.85 -3.48
C PHE A 260 -1.26 10.40 -4.82
N VAL A 261 -2.09 9.35 -4.81
CA VAL A 261 -2.72 8.84 -6.04
C VAL A 261 -3.70 9.87 -6.62
N ALA A 262 -4.50 10.53 -5.78
CA ALA A 262 -5.39 11.60 -6.24
C ALA A 262 -4.62 12.78 -6.83
N GLY A 263 -3.55 13.23 -6.16
CA GLY A 263 -2.73 14.34 -6.63
C GLY A 263 -2.05 14.04 -7.95
N ALA A 264 -1.60 12.80 -8.16
CA ALA A 264 -0.96 12.42 -9.41
C ALA A 264 -1.97 12.17 -10.56
N THR A 265 -3.22 11.81 -10.26
CA THR A 265 -4.22 11.42 -11.27
C THR A 265 -5.33 12.43 -11.52
N GLY A 266 -5.46 13.43 -10.64
CA GLY A 266 -6.50 14.46 -10.66
C GLY A 266 -6.25 15.64 -11.61
N GLY A 267 -5.14 15.61 -12.37
CA GLY A 267 -4.71 16.70 -13.25
C GLY A 267 -3.70 17.63 -12.57
N GLY A 268 -3.27 18.67 -13.28
CA GLY A 268 -2.22 19.58 -12.80
C GLY A 268 -0.80 19.04 -13.01
N ASN A 269 0.16 19.92 -13.28
CA ASN A 269 1.57 19.55 -13.40
C ASN A 269 2.22 19.62 -12.01
N CYS A 270 2.09 18.55 -11.22
CA CYS A 270 2.61 18.46 -9.85
C CYS A 270 3.88 17.58 -9.75
N LEU A 271 4.55 17.32 -10.89
CA LEU A 271 5.85 16.68 -10.87
C LEU A 271 6.90 17.71 -10.44
N GLY A 272 7.63 17.36 -9.39
CA GLY A 272 8.73 18.15 -8.85
C GLY A 272 9.94 18.22 -9.77
N SER A 273 10.99 18.90 -9.32
CA SER A 273 12.26 18.95 -10.03
C SER A 273 12.82 17.54 -10.29
N LEU A 274 13.49 17.36 -11.43
CA LEU A 274 14.15 16.09 -11.78
C LEU A 274 15.53 15.92 -11.11
N ASP A 275 16.02 16.96 -10.42
CA ASP A 275 17.27 16.95 -9.68
C ASP A 275 17.08 16.21 -8.34
N PRO A 276 17.72 15.04 -8.12
CA PRO A 276 17.44 14.24 -6.93
C PRO A 276 18.03 14.83 -5.64
N GLY A 277 17.28 14.77 -4.54
CA GLY A 277 17.83 14.77 -3.18
C GLY A 277 17.93 16.13 -2.48
N GLY A 278 17.15 17.12 -2.93
CA GLY A 278 17.07 18.42 -2.28
C GLY A 278 16.01 18.47 -1.17
N ALA A 279 16.09 19.49 -0.31
CA ALA A 279 14.98 19.85 0.59
C ALA A 279 13.70 20.25 -0.19
N GLY A 280 13.83 20.53 -1.49
CA GLY A 280 12.72 20.81 -2.41
C GLY A 280 11.79 19.62 -2.63
N ASP A 281 12.33 18.40 -2.73
CA ASP A 281 11.55 17.19 -3.06
C ASP A 281 10.42 16.94 -2.05
N ARG A 282 10.67 17.18 -0.76
CA ARG A 282 9.65 17.02 0.30
C ARG A 282 8.57 18.09 0.24
N LEU A 283 8.92 19.31 -0.13
CA LEU A 283 7.97 20.42 -0.28
C LEU A 283 7.10 20.19 -1.52
N GLU A 284 7.69 19.74 -2.62
CA GLU A 284 6.98 19.39 -3.86
C GLU A 284 6.06 18.19 -3.65
N LEU A 285 6.52 17.15 -2.92
CA LEU A 285 5.64 16.07 -2.49
C LEU A 285 4.49 16.61 -1.65
N TRP A 286 4.73 17.49 -0.68
CA TRP A 286 3.66 18.08 0.13
C TRP A 286 2.65 18.83 -0.72
N HIS A 287 3.09 19.58 -1.75
CA HIS A 287 2.17 20.23 -2.70
C HIS A 287 1.32 19.22 -3.48
N LEU A 288 1.92 18.11 -3.93
CA LEU A 288 1.19 17.02 -4.58
C LEU A 288 0.12 16.44 -3.65
N LEU A 289 0.45 16.20 -2.37
CA LEU A 289 -0.48 15.66 -1.38
C LEU A 289 -1.61 16.65 -1.07
N CYS A 290 -1.31 17.95 -0.94
CA CYS A 290 -2.33 18.99 -0.79
C CYS A 290 -3.26 19.05 -2.01
N HIS A 291 -2.71 18.96 -3.23
CA HIS A 291 -3.51 18.91 -4.43
C HIS A 291 -4.44 17.69 -4.43
N GLY A 292 -3.91 16.52 -4.06
CA GLY A 292 -4.70 15.30 -3.92
C GLY A 292 -5.81 15.40 -2.88
N ALA A 293 -5.55 16.04 -1.74
CA ALA A 293 -6.57 16.32 -0.73
C ALA A 293 -7.71 17.20 -1.29
N VAL A 294 -7.38 18.22 -2.11
CA VAL A 294 -8.39 19.04 -2.79
C VAL A 294 -9.18 18.23 -3.82
N VAL A 295 -8.51 17.40 -4.62
CA VAL A 295 -9.14 16.52 -5.63
C VAL A 295 -10.13 15.54 -5.00
N LEU A 296 -9.81 15.03 -3.80
CA LEU A 296 -10.65 14.13 -3.02
C LEU A 296 -11.72 14.85 -2.20
N GLY A 297 -11.63 16.17 -2.03
CA GLY A 297 -12.49 16.91 -1.10
C GLY A 297 -12.26 16.53 0.36
N LEU A 298 -11.02 16.18 0.75
CA LEU A 298 -10.70 15.83 2.13
C LEU A 298 -10.87 17.02 3.08
N ASP A 299 -11.38 16.72 4.28
CA ASP A 299 -11.45 17.68 5.36
C ASP A 299 -10.05 18.15 5.80
N SER A 300 -9.93 19.42 6.19
CA SER A 300 -8.71 20.02 6.72
C SER A 300 -8.09 19.24 7.89
N PHE A 301 -8.92 18.63 8.75
CA PHE A 301 -8.48 17.78 9.84
C PHE A 301 -7.66 16.59 9.35
N LEU A 302 -8.09 15.93 8.27
CA LEU A 302 -7.35 14.78 7.71
C LEU A 302 -6.03 15.22 7.09
N LEU A 303 -5.95 16.45 6.57
CA LEU A 303 -4.69 17.01 6.09
C LEU A 303 -3.72 17.28 7.25
N ASP A 304 -4.20 17.71 8.41
CA ASP A 304 -3.38 17.87 9.61
C ASP A 304 -2.91 16.52 10.16
N VAL A 305 -3.75 15.49 10.15
CA VAL A 305 -3.36 14.11 10.47
C VAL A 305 -2.22 13.64 9.55
N LEU A 306 -2.36 13.85 8.24
CA LEU A 306 -1.32 13.50 7.26
C LEU A 306 -0.03 14.30 7.49
N ARG A 307 -0.12 15.61 7.76
CA ARG A 307 1.04 16.44 8.06
C ARG A 307 1.80 15.94 9.29
N ASN A 308 1.06 15.63 10.36
CA ASN A 308 1.65 15.10 11.60
C ASN A 308 2.30 13.74 11.35
N PHE A 309 1.68 12.88 10.54
CA PHE A 309 2.25 11.60 10.14
C PHE A 309 3.59 11.77 9.41
N LEU A 310 3.69 12.67 8.44
CA LEU A 310 4.92 12.97 7.68
C LEU A 310 6.01 13.66 8.51
N GLY A 311 5.63 14.31 9.61
CA GLY A 311 6.55 14.93 10.55
C GLY A 311 7.24 13.94 11.51
N LYS A 312 6.74 12.70 11.60
CA LYS A 312 7.39 11.65 12.39
C LYS A 312 8.69 11.24 11.70
N SER A 313 9.81 11.26 12.43
CA SER A 313 11.05 10.63 11.95
C SER A 313 10.83 9.12 11.79
N PRO A 314 11.36 8.47 10.74
CA PRO A 314 11.45 7.02 10.73
C PRO A 314 12.30 6.59 11.93
N VAL A 315 11.71 5.77 12.80
CA VAL A 315 12.40 5.17 13.97
C VAL A 315 12.94 3.82 13.58
#